data_AF-A0A101K223-F1
#
_entry.id   AF-A0A101K223-F1
#
_cell.length_a   1.000
_cell.length_b   1.000
_cell.length_c   1.000
_cell.angle_alpha   90.00
_cell.angle_beta   90.00
_cell.angle_gamma   90.00
#
_symmetry.space_group_name_H-M   'P 1'
#
loop_
_entity.id
_entity.type
_entity.pdbx_description
1 polymer ?
#
loop_
_entity_poly.entity_id
_entity_poly.type
_entity_poly.pdbx_seq_one_letter_code
_entity_poly.pdbx_strand_id
1 'polypeptide(L)'
;MLPIQGLKCVYDTGSRGWAIELALKAEDEVLSRRFDVDGPEDAEMLIEAFEESTASSFDPESGEIVFAYEYASLDEVDEDELEDDAEESEDDEAEDDEDEEQAEKANA
;
A
#
# COMPACT_ATOMS: atom_id res chain seq x y z
N MET A 1 18.82 10.22 -4.88
CA MET A 1 17.89 9.84 -3.81
C MET A 1 17.79 10.94 -2.76
N LEU A 2 16.56 11.27 -2.35
CA LEU A 2 16.22 12.26 -1.33
C LEU A 2 15.79 11.53 -0.04
N PRO A 3 16.33 11.89 1.13
CA PRO A 3 15.97 11.21 2.37
C PRO A 3 14.53 11.54 2.79
N ILE A 4 13.77 10.50 3.11
CA ILE A 4 12.38 10.62 3.58
C ILE A 4 12.41 10.98 5.07
N GLN A 5 11.69 12.03 5.45
CA GLN A 5 11.55 12.51 6.83
C GLN A 5 10.27 11.99 7.49
N GLY A 6 9.27 11.62 6.69
CA GLY A 6 8.04 11.03 7.16
C GLY A 6 7.08 10.75 6.02
N LEU A 7 6.12 9.87 6.29
CA LEU A 7 4.99 9.59 5.43
C LEU A 7 3.69 9.94 6.13
N LYS A 8 2.68 10.31 5.36
CA LYS A 8 1.35 10.62 5.86
C LYS A 8 0.29 10.06 4.93
N CYS A 9 -0.63 9.27 5.47
CA CYS A 9 -1.85 8.88 4.78
C CYS A 9 -2.82 10.07 4.72
N VAL A 10 -3.34 10.34 3.53
CA VAL A 10 -4.25 11.45 3.25
C VAL A 10 -5.41 10.94 2.41
N TYR A 11 -6.63 11.18 2.89
CA TYR A 11 -7.82 11.04 2.05
C TYR A 11 -8.07 12.35 1.29
N ASP A 12 -8.07 12.30 -0.04
CA ASP A 12 -8.49 13.42 -0.87
C ASP A 12 -10.01 13.49 -0.97
N THR A 13 -10.59 14.61 -0.56
CA THR A 13 -12.03 14.83 -0.74
C THR A 13 -12.38 15.28 -2.16
N GLY A 14 -11.41 15.81 -2.92
CA GLY A 14 -11.57 16.24 -4.31
C GLY A 14 -11.52 15.07 -5.29
N SER A 15 -10.51 14.21 -5.21
CA SER A 15 -10.43 12.98 -6.04
C SER A 15 -11.22 11.81 -5.44
N ARG A 16 -11.68 11.92 -4.19
CA ARG A 16 -12.39 10.85 -3.45
C ARG A 16 -11.55 9.57 -3.33
N GLY A 17 -10.24 9.71 -3.21
CA GLY A 17 -9.28 8.61 -3.15
C GLY A 17 -8.26 8.78 -2.04
N TRP A 18 -7.52 7.71 -1.76
CA TRP A 18 -6.45 7.70 -0.78
C TRP A 18 -5.12 8.04 -1.45
N ALA A 19 -4.23 8.64 -0.68
CA ALA A 19 -2.89 8.98 -1.12
C ALA A 19 -1.91 8.95 0.04
N ILE A 20 -0.65 8.73 -0.29
CA ILE A 20 0.47 8.88 0.63
C ILE A 20 1.25 10.16 0.26
N GLU A 21 1.55 10.97 1.27
CA GLU A 21 2.40 12.16 1.15
C GLU A 21 3.74 11.90 1.83
N LEU A 22 4.83 12.01 1.06
CA LEU A 22 6.20 11.90 1.53
C LEU A 22 6.72 13.30 1.83
N ALA A 23 7.23 13.50 3.04
CA ALA A 23 8.04 14.66 3.39
C ALA A 23 9.51 14.34 3.11
N LEU A 24 10.12 15.07 2.17
CA LEU A 24 11.50 14.88 1.72
C LEU A 24 12.36 16.04 2.19
N LYS A 25 13.60 15.77 2.60
CA LYS A 25 14.58 16.82 2.93
C LYS A 25 15.44 17.12 1.71
N ALA A 26 15.37 18.35 1.21
CA ALA A 26 16.15 18.81 0.06
C ALA A 26 16.94 20.07 0.45
N GLU A 27 18.27 19.95 0.55
CA GLU A 27 19.27 21.00 0.85
C GLU A 27 18.94 21.96 2.01
N ASP A 28 17.91 22.82 1.91
CA ASP A 28 17.43 23.72 2.97
C ASP A 28 15.87 23.83 3.04
N GLU A 29 15.14 23.00 2.30
CA GLU A 29 13.68 23.02 2.21
C GLU A 29 13.07 21.63 2.46
N VAL A 30 11.82 21.63 2.95
CA VAL A 30 10.99 20.41 3.02
C VAL A 30 10.15 20.36 1.74
N LEU A 31 10.41 19.36 0.91
CA LEU A 31 9.63 19.09 -0.28
C LEU A 31 8.60 18.03 0.04
N SER A 32 7.32 18.22 -0.32
CA SER A 32 6.32 17.16 -0.25
C SER A 32 6.05 16.55 -1.62
N ARG A 33 5.93 15.22 -1.65
CA ARG A 33 5.53 14.48 -2.85
C ARG A 33 4.35 13.58 -2.53
N ARG A 34 3.39 13.52 -3.44
CA ARG A 34 2.15 12.78 -3.27
C ARG A 34 2.03 11.65 -4.29
N PHE A 35 1.55 10.49 -3.84
CA PHE A 35 1.23 9.33 -4.66
C PHE A 35 -0.16 8.83 -4.29
N ASP A 36 -0.96 8.52 -5.29
CA ASP A 36 -2.27 7.90 -5.07
C ASP A 36 -2.06 6.43 -4.70
N VAL A 37 -2.89 5.94 -3.77
CA VAL A 37 -2.89 4.54 -3.33
C VAL A 37 -4.33 4.01 -3.36
N ASP A 38 -4.50 2.70 -3.45
CA ASP A 38 -5.83 2.12 -3.68
C ASP A 38 -6.69 2.14 -2.41
N GLY A 39 -6.06 2.10 -1.23
CA GLY A 39 -6.74 2.13 0.06
C GLY A 39 -5.89 2.66 1.22
N PRO A 40 -6.50 2.84 2.40
CA PRO A 40 -5.76 3.15 3.61
C PRO A 40 -4.81 2.00 4.00
N GLU A 41 -5.12 0.75 3.65
CA GLU A 41 -4.30 -0.42 3.95
C GLU A 41 -2.93 -0.35 3.26
N ASP A 42 -2.89 0.05 1.97
CA ASP A 42 -1.63 0.27 1.24
C ASP A 42 -0.80 1.38 1.87
N ALA A 43 -1.46 2.45 2.32
CA ALA A 43 -0.78 3.55 3.00
C ALA A 43 -0.22 3.11 4.35
N GLU A 44 -0.95 2.29 5.11
CA GLU A 44 -0.50 1.71 6.37
C GLU A 44 0.72 0.82 6.15
N MET A 45 0.69 -0.08 5.16
CA MET A 45 1.83 -0.93 4.81
C MET A 45 3.10 -0.12 4.48
N LEU A 46 2.97 0.98 3.73
CA LEU A 46 4.12 1.85 3.41
C LEU A 46 4.63 2.62 4.62
N ILE A 47 3.74 3.00 5.55
CA ILE A 47 4.11 3.68 6.79
C ILE A 47 4.85 2.70 7.72
N GLU A 48 4.34 1.48 7.88
CA GLU A 48 4.98 0.43 8.67
C GLU A 48 6.37 0.12 8.12
N ALA A 49 6.50 -0.08 6.81
CA ALA A 49 7.79 -0.31 6.17
C ALA A 49 8.79 0.82 6.45
N PHE A 50 8.35 2.08 6.45
CA PHE A 50 9.19 3.22 6.81
C PHE A 50 9.60 3.21 8.29
N GLU A 51 8.67 2.95 9.20
CA GLU A 51 8.94 2.94 10.65
C GLU A 51 9.89 1.80 11.06
N GLU A 52 9.81 0.67 10.38
CA GLU A 52 10.69 -0.48 10.59
C GLU A 52 12.05 -0.32 9.88
N SER A 53 12.11 0.49 8.82
CA SER A 53 13.34 0.70 8.06
C SER A 53 14.41 1.42 8.88
N THR A 54 15.66 1.02 8.68
CA THR A 54 16.82 1.71 9.24
C THR A 54 17.15 2.97 8.45
N ALA A 55 16.89 2.95 7.14
CA ALA A 55 17.05 4.09 6.26
C ALA A 55 15.99 4.08 5.16
N SER A 56 15.52 5.27 4.79
CA SER A 56 14.49 5.44 3.77
C SER A 56 14.82 6.60 2.84
N SER A 57 14.61 6.39 1.53
CA SER A 57 14.92 7.39 0.52
C SER A 57 14.02 7.27 -0.70
N PHE A 58 13.83 8.39 -1.39
CA PHE A 58 13.02 8.49 -2.59
C PHE A 58 13.90 8.83 -3.80
N ASP A 59 13.73 8.12 -4.91
CA ASP A 59 14.35 8.48 -6.18
C ASP A 59 13.39 9.28 -7.07
N PRO A 60 13.62 10.58 -7.30
CA PRO A 60 12.77 11.39 -8.16
C PRO A 60 12.87 11.05 -9.66
N GLU A 61 13.91 10.33 -10.10
CA GLU A 61 14.06 9.94 -11.51
C GLU A 61 13.19 8.73 -11.86
N SER A 62 13.23 7.68 -11.03
CA SER A 62 12.41 6.46 -11.21
C SER A 62 11.02 6.59 -10.58
N GLY A 63 10.87 7.43 -9.56
CA GLY A 63 9.66 7.50 -8.75
C GLY A 63 9.58 6.43 -7.67
N GLU A 64 10.68 5.72 -7.40
CA GLU A 64 10.71 4.61 -6.45
C GLU A 64 10.99 5.07 -5.01
N ILE A 65 10.37 4.36 -4.07
CA ILE A 65 10.59 4.51 -2.63
C ILE A 65 11.44 3.32 -2.18
N VAL A 66 12.57 3.59 -1.52
CA VAL A 66 13.52 2.57 -1.07
C VAL A 66 13.55 2.56 0.45
N PHE A 67 13.26 1.40 1.02
CA PHE A 67 13.42 1.09 2.44
C PHE A 67 14.58 0.13 2.63
N ALA A 68 15.54 0.48 3.48
CA ALA A 68 16.71 -0.32 3.79
C ALA A 68 16.69 -0.75 5.26
N TYR A 69 17.00 -2.02 5.50
CA TYR A 69 16.98 -2.66 6.82
C TYR A 69 18.38 -3.15 7.19
N GLU A 70 18.80 -2.95 8.44
CA GLU A 70 20.16 -3.22 8.93
C GLU A 70 20.63 -4.69 8.80
N TYR A 71 19.71 -5.63 8.56
CA TYR A 71 20.00 -7.05 8.32
C TYR A 71 19.76 -7.51 6.87
N ALA A 72 19.33 -6.62 5.98
CA ALA A 72 19.18 -6.93 4.56
C ALA A 72 20.53 -6.81 3.84
N SER A 73 21.50 -7.66 4.20
CA SER A 73 22.62 -7.92 3.30
C SER A 73 22.09 -8.73 2.11
N LEU A 74 22.00 -8.10 0.94
CA LEU A 74 21.63 -8.72 -0.35
C LEU A 74 22.57 -9.88 -0.80
N ASP A 75 23.48 -10.33 0.06
CA ASP A 75 24.52 -11.32 -0.22
C ASP A 75 24.31 -12.66 0.53
N GLU A 76 23.31 -12.75 1.42
CA GLU A 76 23.03 -13.97 2.21
C GLU A 76 21.52 -14.28 2.32
N VAL A 77 20.74 -14.00 1.28
CA VAL A 77 19.45 -14.70 1.12
C VAL A 77 19.77 -15.99 0.39
N ASP A 78 19.93 -17.08 1.14
CA ASP A 78 19.91 -18.42 0.57
C ASP A 78 18.55 -18.59 -0.10
N GLU A 79 18.52 -18.79 -1.42
CA GLU A 79 17.29 -18.87 -2.23
C GLU A 79 16.39 -20.05 -1.81
N ASP A 80 16.84 -20.89 -0.88
CA ASP A 80 16.18 -22.08 -0.35
C ASP A 80 15.30 -21.85 0.91
N GLU A 81 15.29 -20.66 1.54
CA GLU A 81 14.49 -20.38 2.76
C GLU A 81 13.23 -19.50 2.55
N LEU A 82 12.86 -19.18 1.30
CA LEU A 82 11.57 -18.56 1.01
C LEU A 82 10.47 -19.63 0.95
N GLU A 83 9.99 -20.07 2.12
CA GLU A 83 8.79 -20.90 2.23
C GLU A 83 7.57 -20.01 1.93
N ASP A 84 7.15 -20.04 0.67
CA ASP A 84 5.96 -19.40 0.11
C ASP A 84 4.70 -20.02 0.73
N ASP A 85 4.26 -19.51 1.89
CA ASP A 85 2.92 -19.80 2.44
C ASP A 85 1.88 -18.95 1.71
N ALA A 86 1.83 -19.11 0.39
CA ALA A 86 0.73 -18.68 -0.44
C ALA A 86 -0.45 -19.62 -0.18
N GLU A 87 -1.23 -19.31 0.85
CA GLU A 87 -2.57 -19.87 1.04
C GLU A 87 -3.42 -19.49 -0.19
N GLU A 88 -3.53 -20.42 -1.14
CA GLU A 88 -4.47 -20.38 -2.27
C GLU A 88 -5.89 -20.11 -1.73
N SER A 89 -6.34 -18.86 -1.85
CA SER A 89 -7.76 -18.56 -1.80
C SER A 89 -8.37 -18.94 -3.15
N GLU A 90 -8.79 -20.20 -3.28
CA GLU A 90 -9.69 -20.63 -4.35
C GLU A 90 -11.06 -20.00 -4.12
N ASP A 91 -11.25 -18.84 -4.73
CA ASP A 91 -12.56 -18.30 -5.11
C ASP A 91 -13.10 -19.15 -6.28
N ASP A 92 -14.25 -19.79 -6.09
CA ASP A 92 -15.04 -20.25 -7.22
C ASP A 92 -16.52 -19.93 -6.96
N GLU A 93 -16.99 -18.96 -7.73
CA GLU A 93 -18.33 -18.41 -7.72
C GLU A 93 -19.36 -19.44 -8.20
N ALA A 94 -20.39 -19.71 -7.39
CA ALA A 94 -21.60 -20.36 -7.85
C ALA A 94 -22.72 -19.31 -7.96
N GLU A 95 -22.84 -18.75 -9.16
CA GLU A 95 -24.07 -18.16 -9.71
C GLU A 95 -25.20 -19.20 -9.64
N ASP A 96 -26.22 -18.97 -8.82
CA ASP A 96 -27.51 -19.68 -8.91
C ASP A 96 -28.64 -18.65 -8.99
N ASP A 97 -28.97 -18.36 -10.25
CA ASP A 97 -30.09 -17.55 -10.71
C ASP A 97 -31.33 -18.47 -10.76
N GLU A 98 -32.13 -18.48 -9.69
CA GLU A 98 -33.50 -19.04 -9.70
C GLU A 98 -34.53 -17.94 -9.38
N ASP A 99 -34.94 -17.25 -10.45
CA ASP A 99 -36.15 -16.45 -10.57
C ASP A 99 -37.40 -17.38 -10.53
N GLU A 100 -38.19 -17.37 -9.45
CA GLU A 100 -39.59 -17.86 -9.49
C GLU A 100 -40.53 -17.18 -8.46
N GLU A 101 -41.26 -16.18 -8.96
CA GLU A 101 -42.67 -15.79 -8.73
C GLU A 101 -43.35 -15.73 -7.33
N GLN A 102 -43.85 -14.51 -7.04
CA GLN A 102 -45.16 -14.13 -6.45
C GLN A 102 -45.62 -14.68 -5.07
N ALA A 103 -45.80 -13.77 -4.09
CA ALA A 103 -47.06 -13.66 -3.33
C ALA A 103 -47.26 -12.31 -2.60
N GLU A 104 -48.35 -11.64 -2.99
CA GLU A 104 -49.28 -10.84 -2.20
C GLU A 104 -48.85 -9.68 -1.27
N LYS A 105 -49.32 -8.50 -1.71
CA LYS A 105 -49.83 -7.37 -0.93
C LYS A 105 -50.34 -7.72 0.48
N ALA A 106 -49.80 -7.04 1.50
CA ALA A 106 -50.60 -6.54 2.63
C ALA A 106 -49.81 -5.52 3.47
N ASN A 107 -50.09 -4.23 3.29
CA ASN A 107 -50.39 -3.31 4.40
C ASN A 107 -50.81 -1.96 3.82
N ALA A 108 -52.12 -1.78 3.76
CA ALA A 108 -52.78 -0.48 3.76
C ALA A 108 -53.28 -0.22 5.19
#